data_AF-A0A1B6MHD6-F1
#
_entry.id   AF-A0A1B6MHD6-F1
#
_cell.length_a   1.000
_cell.length_b   1.000
_cell.length_c   1.000
_cell.angle_alpha   90.00
_cell.angle_beta   90.00
_cell.angle_gamma   90.00
#
_symmetry.space_group_name_H-M   'P 1'
#
loop_
_entity.id
_entity.type
_entity.pdbx_description
1 polymer ?
#
loop_
_entity_poly.entity_id
_entity_poly.type
_entity_poly.pdbx_seq_one_letter_code
_entity_poly.pdbx_strand_id
1 'polypeptide(L)'
;QDRPAYPYRGVLLDTSRNFVSVRTLYRLIDAMAANKLNTFHWHITDSHSFPFQSRSFPQMSQFGAYSPEKIYSEQDIAGLVEYARVRGVRVVPELDAPAHVGEGWQWADQHNATVCFKKEPWQQFCVEPPCGQINPTSDYAYEILKGLYADMERLFDSDLFHMGGDEVNINC
;
A
#
# COMPACT_ATOMS: atom_id res chain seq x y z
N GLN A 1 -13.71 -34.04 -11.85
CA GLN A 1 -12.93 -32.91 -12.41
C GLN A 1 -13.14 -31.74 -11.45
N ASP A 2 -12.07 -31.17 -10.90
CA ASP A 2 -12.13 -30.02 -9.97
C ASP A 2 -11.48 -28.81 -10.66
N ARG A 3 -12.19 -27.67 -10.70
CA ARG A 3 -11.71 -26.42 -11.32
C ARG A 3 -12.43 -25.20 -10.75
N PRO A 4 -11.78 -24.03 -10.62
CA PRO A 4 -12.45 -22.83 -10.16
C PRO A 4 -13.41 -22.28 -11.23
N ALA A 5 -14.54 -21.71 -10.79
CA ALA A 5 -15.44 -20.95 -11.66
C ALA A 5 -14.84 -19.59 -12.04
N TYR A 6 -14.12 -18.96 -11.11
CA TYR A 6 -13.51 -17.64 -11.29
C TYR A 6 -12.00 -17.67 -11.03
N PRO A 7 -11.18 -17.00 -11.87
CA PRO A 7 -9.72 -17.04 -11.77
C PRO A 7 -9.17 -16.14 -10.65
N TYR A 8 -9.93 -15.17 -10.17
CA TYR A 8 -9.59 -14.28 -9.05
C TYR A 8 -10.42 -14.64 -7.83
N ARG A 9 -9.77 -15.10 -6.75
CA ARG A 9 -10.40 -15.48 -5.48
C ARG A 9 -9.55 -14.92 -4.35
N GLY A 10 -9.86 -13.70 -3.94
CA GLY A 10 -8.94 -12.90 -3.15
C GLY A 10 -9.41 -12.52 -1.76
N VAL A 11 -8.45 -12.06 -0.96
CA VAL A 11 -8.63 -11.35 0.29
C VAL A 11 -7.83 -10.07 0.19
N LEU A 12 -8.46 -8.94 0.50
CA LEU A 12 -7.77 -7.67 0.72
C LEU A 12 -7.42 -7.56 2.20
N LEU A 13 -6.16 -7.20 2.49
CA LEU A 13 -5.76 -6.80 3.84
C LEU A 13 -5.12 -5.42 3.80
N ASP A 14 -5.69 -4.52 4.60
CA ASP A 14 -5.12 -3.22 4.92
C ASP A 14 -4.11 -3.37 6.06
N THR A 15 -2.87 -2.97 5.79
CA THR A 15 -1.78 -2.96 6.76
C THR A 15 -1.27 -1.55 7.08
N SER A 16 -1.94 -0.52 6.57
CA SER A 16 -1.61 0.88 6.84
C SER A 16 -2.43 1.45 7.99
N ARG A 17 -3.75 1.23 8.03
CA ARG A 17 -4.58 1.65 9.18
C ARG A 17 -4.08 1.04 10.48
N ASN A 18 -3.58 -0.20 10.42
CA ASN A 18 -2.82 -0.82 11.50
C ASN A 18 -1.77 -1.79 10.93
N PHE A 19 -0.58 -1.78 11.51
CA PHE A 19 0.47 -2.71 11.11
C PHE A 19 0.10 -4.17 11.44
N VAL A 20 0.28 -5.07 10.46
CA VAL A 20 0.12 -6.52 10.64
C VAL A 20 1.47 -7.22 10.47
N SER A 21 1.94 -7.92 11.50
CA SER A 21 3.24 -8.62 11.43
C SER A 21 3.35 -9.60 10.25
N VAL A 22 4.54 -9.69 9.66
CA VAL A 22 4.86 -10.62 8.55
C VAL A 22 4.50 -12.07 8.91
N ARG A 23 4.72 -12.48 10.16
CA ARG A 23 4.29 -13.79 10.68
C ARG A 23 2.78 -14.02 10.52
N THR A 24 1.97 -12.99 10.74
CA THR A 24 0.52 -13.07 10.57
C THR A 24 0.14 -13.11 9.09
N LEU A 25 0.88 -12.40 8.23
CA LEU A 25 0.70 -12.50 6.77
C LEU A 25 0.98 -13.92 6.26
N TYR A 26 2.06 -14.58 6.70
CA TYR A 26 2.29 -16.00 6.37
C TYR A 26 1.11 -16.89 6.78
N ARG A 27 0.54 -16.65 7.96
CA ARG A 27 -0.61 -17.39 8.49
C ARG A 27 -1.89 -17.16 7.66
N LEU A 28 -2.07 -15.95 7.13
CA LEU A 28 -3.14 -15.63 6.19
C LEU A 28 -2.97 -16.41 4.89
N ILE A 29 -1.75 -16.42 4.33
CA ILE A 29 -1.44 -17.17 3.10
C ILE A 29 -1.70 -18.67 3.27
N ASP A 30 -1.32 -19.27 4.40
CA ASP A 30 -1.64 -20.68 4.71
C ASP A 30 -3.16 -20.93 4.69
N ALA A 31 -3.94 -20.05 5.34
CA ALA A 31 -5.40 -20.16 5.35
C ALA A 31 -6.02 -20.00 3.96
N MET A 32 -5.49 -19.07 3.15
CA MET A 32 -5.92 -18.88 1.76
C MET A 32 -5.67 -20.12 0.91
N ALA A 33 -4.45 -20.69 1.00
CA ALA A 33 -4.06 -21.88 0.26
C ALA A 33 -4.92 -23.10 0.65
N ALA A 34 -5.19 -23.29 1.94
CA ALA A 34 -6.06 -24.36 2.43
C ALA A 34 -7.50 -24.27 1.86
N ASN A 35 -7.95 -23.05 1.52
CA ASN A 35 -9.28 -22.78 0.94
C ASN A 35 -9.25 -22.54 -0.57
N LYS A 36 -8.12 -22.79 -1.25
CA LYS A 36 -7.91 -22.54 -2.68
C LYS A 36 -8.18 -21.08 -3.10
N LEU A 37 -8.10 -20.12 -2.19
CA LEU A 37 -7.98 -18.71 -2.53
C LEU A 37 -6.60 -18.48 -3.14
N ASN A 38 -6.50 -17.61 -4.13
CA ASN A 38 -5.29 -17.48 -4.94
C ASN A 38 -4.79 -16.05 -5.10
N THR A 39 -5.40 -15.05 -4.45
CA THR A 39 -4.94 -13.65 -4.56
C THR A 39 -4.94 -12.96 -3.23
N PHE A 40 -3.76 -12.60 -2.76
CA PHE A 40 -3.60 -11.71 -1.63
C PHE A 40 -3.46 -10.28 -2.16
N HIS A 41 -4.54 -9.50 -2.05
CA HIS A 41 -4.52 -8.07 -2.37
C HIS A 41 -4.02 -7.34 -1.13
N TRP A 42 -2.84 -6.74 -1.25
CA TRP A 42 -2.18 -6.10 -0.12
C TRP A 42 -2.26 -4.58 -0.23
N HIS A 43 -3.22 -4.01 0.49
CA HIS A 43 -3.36 -2.57 0.71
C HIS A 43 -2.30 -2.13 1.72
N ILE A 44 -1.12 -1.74 1.23
CA ILE A 44 0.09 -1.61 2.04
C ILE A 44 0.29 -0.20 2.59
N THR A 45 -0.31 0.82 1.98
CA THR A 45 -0.20 2.24 2.36
C THR A 45 -1.57 2.91 2.36
N ASP A 46 -1.74 3.92 3.21
CA ASP A 46 -2.93 4.76 3.34
C ASP A 46 -2.49 6.10 4.01
N SER A 47 -3.40 7.03 4.27
CA SER A 47 -3.10 8.31 4.93
C SER A 47 -2.53 8.12 6.34
N HIS A 48 -2.84 6.99 6.97
CA HIS A 48 -2.50 6.67 8.35
C HIS A 48 -1.06 6.21 8.57
N SER A 49 -0.48 5.48 7.61
CA SER A 49 0.94 5.08 7.67
C SER A 49 1.51 4.64 6.33
N PHE A 50 2.83 4.73 6.23
CA PHE A 50 3.62 4.22 5.11
C PHE A 50 4.62 3.15 5.60
N PRO A 51 4.19 1.89 5.78
CA PRO A 51 5.05 0.82 6.28
C PRO A 51 5.93 0.17 5.20
N PHE A 52 5.68 0.44 3.91
CA PHE A 52 6.49 -0.08 2.80
C PHE A 52 7.89 0.56 2.78
N GLN A 53 8.94 -0.25 2.87
CA GLN A 53 10.31 0.24 2.72
C GLN A 53 10.67 0.43 1.23
N SER A 54 10.46 1.64 0.72
CA SER A 54 10.95 2.02 -0.61
C SER A 54 12.47 2.16 -0.59
N ARG A 55 13.12 1.58 -1.60
CA ARG A 55 14.56 1.73 -1.84
C ARG A 55 14.88 3.10 -2.42
N SER A 56 14.02 3.57 -3.32
CA SER A 56 14.15 4.85 -4.01
C SER A 56 13.87 6.02 -3.07
N PHE A 57 12.92 5.87 -2.15
CA PHE A 57 12.53 6.90 -1.17
C PHE A 57 12.44 6.34 0.26
N PRO A 58 13.57 6.04 0.92
CA PRO A 58 13.59 5.54 2.29
C PRO A 58 12.87 6.45 3.30
N GLN A 59 12.79 7.74 3.00
CA GLN A 59 12.09 8.75 3.80
C GLN A 59 10.61 8.42 3.98
N MET A 60 9.97 7.74 3.02
CA MET A 60 8.54 7.39 3.12
C MET A 60 8.25 6.59 4.39
N SER A 61 8.98 5.49 4.61
CA SER A 61 8.81 4.70 5.83
C SER A 61 9.43 5.34 7.07
N GLN A 62 10.48 6.16 6.92
CA GLN A 62 11.09 6.86 8.05
C GLN A 62 10.13 7.89 8.68
N PHE A 63 9.32 8.54 7.87
CA PHE A 63 8.33 9.53 8.33
C PHE A 63 6.94 8.92 8.54
N GLY A 64 6.60 7.86 7.78
CA GLY A 64 5.23 7.35 7.73
C GLY A 64 4.97 6.07 8.50
N ALA A 65 5.98 5.29 8.90
CA ALA A 65 5.73 4.08 9.66
C ALA A 65 5.41 4.40 11.13
N TYR A 66 4.52 3.62 11.75
CA TYR A 66 4.16 3.79 13.16
C TYR A 66 5.35 3.64 14.13
N SER A 67 6.34 2.82 13.78
CA SER A 67 7.62 2.70 14.49
C SER A 67 8.65 2.04 13.57
N PRO A 68 9.96 2.12 13.88
CA PRO A 68 11.01 1.46 13.09
C PRO A 68 10.84 -0.06 12.95
N GLU A 69 10.15 -0.71 13.90
CA GLU A 69 9.86 -2.15 13.87
C GLU A 69 8.60 -2.51 13.08
N LYS A 70 7.81 -1.50 12.66
CA LYS A 70 6.55 -1.65 11.93
C LYS A 70 6.73 -1.26 10.46
N ILE A 71 7.80 -1.77 9.86
CA ILE A 71 8.17 -1.56 8.46
C ILE A 71 8.24 -2.93 7.78
N TYR A 72 7.76 -3.02 6.55
CA TYR A 72 7.97 -4.16 5.67
C TYR A 72 9.24 -3.93 4.86
N SER A 73 10.33 -4.60 5.26
CA SER A 73 11.60 -4.52 4.53
C SER A 73 11.52 -5.21 3.17
N GLU A 74 12.49 -4.94 2.28
CA GLU A 74 12.59 -5.68 1.02
C GLU A 74 12.66 -7.20 1.23
N GLN A 75 13.36 -7.64 2.28
CA GLN A 75 13.48 -9.06 2.61
C GLN A 75 12.16 -9.66 3.12
N ASP A 76 11.39 -8.90 3.90
CA ASP A 76 10.07 -9.33 4.36
C ASP A 76 9.11 -9.53 3.18
N ILE A 77 9.09 -8.57 2.25
CA ILE A 77 8.21 -8.60 1.08
C ILE A 77 8.62 -9.74 0.15
N ALA A 78 9.91 -9.84 -0.21
CA ALA A 78 10.41 -10.93 -1.05
C ALA A 78 10.15 -12.31 -0.43
N GLY A 79 10.32 -12.43 0.89
CA GLY A 79 10.00 -13.65 1.64
C GLY A 79 8.51 -14.00 1.58
N LEU A 80 7.62 -13.01 1.75
CA LEU A 80 6.17 -13.22 1.65
C LEU A 80 5.72 -13.60 0.25
N VAL A 81 6.23 -12.90 -0.78
CA VAL A 81 5.92 -13.16 -2.19
C VAL A 81 6.32 -14.59 -2.55
N GLU A 82 7.54 -15.02 -2.21
CA GLU A 82 7.98 -16.39 -2.48
C GLU A 82 7.15 -17.42 -1.70
N TYR A 83 6.84 -17.15 -0.43
CA TYR A 83 6.04 -18.03 0.40
C TYR A 83 4.62 -18.23 -0.15
N ALA A 84 4.02 -17.17 -0.69
CA ALA A 84 2.72 -17.19 -1.35
C ALA A 84 2.78 -17.90 -2.71
N ARG A 85 3.83 -17.65 -3.49
CA ARG A 85 4.05 -18.28 -4.81
C ARG A 85 4.07 -19.80 -4.72
N VAL A 86 4.82 -20.38 -3.78
CA VAL A 86 4.89 -21.85 -3.61
C VAL A 86 3.58 -22.48 -3.11
N ARG A 87 2.61 -21.64 -2.70
CA ARG A 87 1.25 -22.04 -2.28
C ARG A 87 0.17 -21.70 -3.31
N GLY A 88 0.56 -21.20 -4.49
CA GLY A 88 -0.38 -20.81 -5.54
C GLY A 88 -1.21 -19.57 -5.20
N VAL A 89 -0.70 -18.70 -4.32
CA VAL A 89 -1.29 -17.40 -4.00
C VAL A 89 -0.44 -16.31 -4.63
N ARG A 90 -1.01 -15.54 -5.56
CA ARG A 90 -0.37 -14.32 -6.07
C ARG A 90 -0.48 -13.21 -5.02
N VAL A 91 0.53 -12.36 -4.91
CA VAL A 91 0.47 -11.14 -4.08
C VAL A 91 0.30 -9.96 -5.02
N VAL A 92 -0.79 -9.22 -4.90
CA VAL A 92 -1.08 -8.02 -5.71
C VAL A 92 -0.89 -6.81 -4.79
N PRO A 93 0.14 -5.98 -5.01
CA PRO A 93 0.33 -4.78 -4.24
C PRO A 93 -0.70 -3.72 -4.64
N GLU A 94 -1.04 -2.89 -3.67
CA GLU A 94 -1.77 -1.65 -3.88
C GLU A 94 -0.99 -0.47 -3.31
N LEU A 95 -0.80 0.56 -4.15
CA LEU A 95 -0.47 1.90 -3.72
C LEU A 95 -1.67 2.78 -4.09
N ASP A 96 -2.47 3.13 -3.10
CA ASP A 96 -3.68 3.91 -3.30
C ASP A 96 -3.34 5.38 -3.60
N ALA A 97 -3.92 5.91 -4.68
CA ALA A 97 -3.74 7.27 -5.14
C ALA A 97 -4.94 7.72 -6.01
N PRO A 98 -5.31 9.02 -6.01
CA PRO A 98 -4.57 10.12 -5.38
C PRO A 98 -5.04 10.46 -3.96
N ALA A 99 -6.17 9.92 -3.48
CA ALA A 99 -6.57 10.04 -2.08
C ALA A 99 -5.78 9.06 -1.21
N HIS A 100 -6.15 8.91 0.06
CA HIS A 100 -5.53 7.93 0.97
C HIS A 100 -4.00 8.09 1.10
N VAL A 101 -3.54 9.35 1.08
CA VAL A 101 -2.12 9.71 1.13
C VAL A 101 -1.89 10.72 2.26
N GLY A 102 -0.89 10.48 3.11
CA GLY A 102 -0.66 11.33 4.29
C GLY A 102 0.68 11.10 4.94
N GLU A 103 0.69 10.30 6.01
CA GLU A 103 1.93 9.94 6.72
C GLU A 103 2.97 9.36 5.76
N GLY A 104 4.22 9.82 5.87
CA GLY A 104 5.32 9.46 4.98
C GLY A 104 5.63 10.49 3.91
N TRP A 105 4.71 11.40 3.58
CA TRP A 105 4.90 12.39 2.51
C TRP A 105 5.46 13.73 3.00
N GLN A 106 5.58 13.95 4.32
CA GLN A 106 5.96 15.24 4.90
C GLN A 106 7.36 15.71 4.49
N TRP A 107 8.28 14.79 4.19
CA TRP A 107 9.61 15.15 3.70
C TRP A 107 9.57 15.80 2.30
N ALA A 108 8.47 15.59 1.55
CA ALA A 108 8.20 16.17 0.24
C ALA A 108 7.30 17.42 0.30
N ASP A 109 6.94 17.92 1.49
CA ASP A 109 6.09 19.11 1.65
C ASP A 109 6.68 20.35 0.99
N GLN A 110 8.01 20.49 0.99
CA GLN A 110 8.71 21.58 0.30
C GLN A 110 8.50 21.58 -1.23
N HIS A 111 8.05 20.46 -1.79
CA HIS A 111 7.70 20.28 -3.19
C HIS A 111 6.17 20.27 -3.43
N ASN A 112 5.39 20.59 -2.39
CA ASN A 112 3.92 20.66 -2.44
C ASN A 112 3.30 19.38 -3.02
N ALA A 113 3.84 18.21 -2.64
CA ALA A 113 3.48 16.91 -3.22
C ALA A 113 2.12 16.39 -2.72
N THR A 114 1.65 16.86 -1.56
CA THR A 114 0.35 16.52 -0.98
C THR A 114 -0.40 17.78 -0.55
N VAL A 115 -1.72 17.65 -0.43
CA VAL A 115 -2.65 18.67 0.06
C VAL A 115 -3.52 18.10 1.16
N CYS A 116 -4.03 18.97 2.03
CA CYS A 116 -5.00 18.66 3.10
C CYS A 116 -4.54 17.67 4.16
N PHE A 117 -3.25 17.36 4.22
CA PHE A 117 -2.76 16.45 5.23
C PHE A 117 -3.13 16.95 6.63
N LYS A 118 -3.92 16.15 7.38
CA LYS A 118 -4.47 16.49 8.70
C LYS A 118 -5.29 17.80 8.73
N LYS A 119 -5.95 18.16 7.62
CA LYS A 119 -6.82 19.33 7.55
C LYS A 119 -8.04 19.17 8.46
N GLU A 120 -8.36 20.22 9.21
CA GLU A 120 -9.54 20.30 10.06
C GLU A 120 -10.49 21.44 9.62
N PRO A 121 -11.83 21.30 9.79
CA PRO A 121 -12.53 20.10 10.24
C PRO A 121 -12.51 19.01 9.16
N TRP A 122 -12.02 17.82 9.50
CA TRP A 122 -11.70 16.76 8.52
C TRP A 122 -12.91 16.33 7.66
N GLN A 123 -14.13 16.40 8.22
CA GLN A 123 -15.37 16.00 7.53
C GLN A 123 -15.64 16.77 6.24
N GLN A 124 -15.00 17.92 6.04
CA GLN A 124 -15.14 18.72 4.82
C GLN A 124 -14.17 18.28 3.72
N PHE A 125 -13.07 17.62 4.07
CA PHE A 125 -11.93 17.38 3.18
C PHE A 125 -11.63 15.90 2.95
N CYS A 126 -12.22 14.98 3.74
CA CYS A 126 -12.06 13.54 3.58
C CYS A 126 -13.20 12.75 4.25
N VAL A 127 -13.28 11.45 3.93
CA VAL A 127 -14.27 10.52 4.50
C VAL A 127 -13.88 10.06 5.91
N GLU A 128 -12.58 9.96 6.20
CA GLU A 128 -12.03 9.63 7.52
C GLU A 128 -10.72 10.39 7.78
N PRO A 129 -10.42 10.75 9.05
CA PRO A 129 -9.15 11.38 9.39
C PRO A 129 -8.03 10.33 9.51
N PRO A 130 -6.77 10.68 9.21
CA PRO A 130 -6.34 11.99 8.72
C PRO A 130 -6.67 12.17 7.23
N CYS A 131 -7.13 13.37 6.87
CA CYS A 131 -7.23 13.74 5.46
C CYS A 131 -5.85 13.80 4.82
N GLY A 132 -5.82 13.71 3.49
CA GLY A 132 -4.67 14.00 2.66
C GLY A 132 -4.81 13.39 1.26
N GLN A 133 -4.36 14.13 0.25
CA GLN A 133 -4.36 13.67 -1.14
C GLN A 133 -3.07 14.12 -1.83
N ILE A 134 -2.64 13.40 -2.86
CA ILE A 134 -1.59 13.84 -3.76
C ILE A 134 -2.03 15.12 -4.46
N ASN A 135 -1.12 16.09 -4.55
CA ASN A 135 -1.33 17.27 -5.36
C ASN A 135 -1.01 16.96 -6.83
N PRO A 136 -2.02 16.87 -7.73
CA PRO A 136 -1.80 16.50 -9.11
C PRO A 136 -1.08 17.58 -9.93
N THR A 137 -0.90 18.79 -9.41
CA THR A 137 -0.13 19.86 -10.08
C THR A 137 1.35 19.86 -9.72
N SER A 138 1.81 18.95 -8.85
CA SER A 138 3.22 18.83 -8.48
C SER A 138 3.91 17.78 -9.36
N ASP A 139 4.82 18.22 -10.24
CA ASP A 139 5.64 17.31 -11.05
C ASP A 139 6.44 16.33 -10.17
N TYR A 140 6.87 16.80 -8.99
CA TYR A 140 7.63 16.00 -8.04
C TYR A 140 6.81 14.83 -7.46
N ALA A 141 5.48 14.99 -7.32
CA ALA A 141 4.62 13.89 -6.89
C ALA A 141 4.67 12.72 -7.89
N TYR A 142 4.72 13.00 -9.19
CA TYR A 142 4.85 11.97 -10.22
C TYR A 142 6.25 11.33 -10.25
N GLU A 143 7.31 12.08 -9.93
CA GLU A 143 8.65 11.50 -9.75
C GLU A 143 8.68 10.49 -8.58
N ILE A 144 8.04 10.84 -7.47
CA ILE A 144 7.89 9.96 -6.31
C ILE A 144 7.08 8.71 -6.71
N LEU A 145 5.89 8.89 -7.28
CA LEU A 145 5.03 7.77 -7.71
C LEU A 145 5.77 6.83 -8.66
N LYS A 146 6.50 7.38 -9.64
CA LYS A 146 7.30 6.58 -10.59
C LYS A 146 8.31 5.69 -9.87
N GLY A 147 9.06 6.22 -8.90
CA GLY A 147 10.04 5.43 -8.16
C GLY A 147 9.39 4.41 -7.21
N LEU A 148 8.27 4.75 -6.57
CA LEU A 148 7.51 3.81 -5.75
C LEU A 148 6.96 2.64 -6.57
N TYR A 149 6.36 2.93 -7.73
CA TYR A 149 5.86 1.89 -8.63
C TYR A 149 6.99 0.99 -9.13
N ALA A 150 8.14 1.56 -9.51
CA ALA A 150 9.30 0.77 -9.93
C ALA A 150 9.84 -0.14 -8.81
N ASP A 151 9.89 0.36 -7.57
CA ASP A 151 10.30 -0.45 -6.41
C ASP A 151 9.32 -1.60 -6.14
N MET A 152 8.01 -1.33 -6.19
CA MET A 152 6.97 -2.33 -5.98
C MET A 152 6.92 -3.36 -7.12
N GLU A 153 6.95 -2.94 -8.38
CA GLU A 153 6.96 -3.84 -9.55
C GLU A 153 8.09 -4.86 -9.42
N ARG A 154 9.30 -4.39 -9.06
CA ARG A 154 10.48 -5.24 -8.86
C ARG A 154 10.31 -6.25 -7.71
N LEU A 155 9.63 -5.87 -6.63
CA LEU A 155 9.53 -6.70 -5.42
C LEU A 155 8.38 -7.70 -5.47
N PHE A 156 7.27 -7.34 -6.09
CA PHE A 156 6.04 -8.14 -6.05
C PHE A 156 5.90 -9.11 -7.23
N ASP A 157 6.55 -8.85 -8.37
CA ASP A 157 6.53 -9.71 -9.58
C ASP A 157 5.13 -10.26 -9.89
N SER A 158 4.13 -9.35 -9.84
CA SER A 158 2.71 -9.69 -9.97
C SER A 158 2.21 -9.39 -11.38
N ASP A 159 1.22 -10.14 -11.84
CA ASP A 159 0.55 -9.91 -13.12
C ASP A 159 -0.43 -8.71 -13.08
N LEU A 160 -0.70 -8.18 -11.88
CA LEU A 160 -1.59 -7.05 -11.63
C LEU A 160 -0.97 -6.08 -10.63
N PHE A 161 -1.32 -4.81 -10.77
CA PHE A 161 -1.02 -3.75 -9.82
C PHE A 161 -2.31 -2.98 -9.54
N HIS A 162 -2.66 -2.78 -8.26
CA HIS A 162 -3.83 -1.99 -7.90
C HIS A 162 -3.39 -0.54 -7.60
N MET A 163 -4.05 0.43 -8.22
CA MET A 163 -3.71 1.86 -8.08
C MET A 163 -4.65 2.62 -7.13
N GLY A 164 -5.58 1.90 -6.48
CA GLY A 164 -6.64 2.48 -5.65
C GLY A 164 -7.57 3.36 -6.47
N GLY A 165 -7.67 4.64 -6.09
CA GLY A 165 -8.44 5.65 -6.83
C GLY A 165 -9.84 5.86 -6.26
N ASP A 166 -10.05 5.47 -5.02
CA ASP A 166 -11.26 5.70 -4.26
C ASP A 166 -11.26 7.06 -3.55
N GLU A 167 -12.49 7.50 -3.22
CA GLU A 167 -12.79 8.61 -2.30
C GLU A 167 -12.08 9.97 -2.50
N VAL A 168 -11.67 10.29 -3.75
CA VAL A 168 -11.14 11.62 -4.08
C VAL A 168 -12.13 12.73 -3.70
N ASN A 169 -11.71 13.61 -2.80
CA ASN A 169 -12.46 14.75 -2.31
C ASN A 169 -12.07 16.04 -3.06
N ILE A 170 -13.08 16.72 -3.61
CA ILE A 170 -12.91 17.93 -4.43
C ILE A 170 -12.66 19.19 -3.59
N ASN A 171 -13.03 19.20 -2.31
CA ASN A 171 -12.81 20.35 -1.44
C ASN A 171 -11.34 20.48 -0.97
N CYS A 172 -10.52 19.46 -1.19
CA CYS A 172 -9.18 19.33 -0.65
C CYS A 172 -8.10 20.21 -1.38
#